data_AF-A0A7K3NQQ6-F1
#
_entry.id   AF-A0A7K3NQQ6-F1
#
_cell.length_a   1.000
_cell.length_b   1.000
_cell.length_c   1.000
_cell.angle_alpha   90.00
_cell.angle_beta   90.00
_cell.angle_gamma   90.00
#
_symmetry.space_group_name_H-M   'P 1'
#
loop_
_entity.id
_entity.type
_entity.pdbx_description
1 polymer ?
#
loop_
_entity_poly.entity_id
_entity_poly.type
_entity_poly.pdbx_seq_one_letter_code
_entity_poly.pdbx_strand_id
1 'polypeptide(L)'
;MDTTPLGDLVRLARSGDARAWRTLAGRFYPSVLGIARRRLSGSSLAEDAVQEAFLAAFCALASLREPESFPAWMAAIVRNQCTRLALGQHPVQSLDDVSQDGAFPLAETGDPAQGLHEARLRAAFDAALKALPGHLREAARRHYGQGQTSRDIAAALGLGEGTVKKRLHAAREILREKMLPYGGAAILRVGYMPITDHLLPMAAQELFRDRPLPVAPRRYLSWQALTADLRQGRVDAAFIMAPLAMRLAARGADLVHVMDAHHDGSSLSVSAQGPMRRLGLPAPYSTHQVLLDHLAAARPELADLSLSVISPSYAISSMRAKKIDAFFCAEPWGAKCVQEKLGRTMLFSKDILPGHTCCILAVRRDFASRHGEVVRKYVRTLLAARDRVRDDPVLGAGILAACTGVARDVAHSVLSGRLVTFDDLRPRPERMEVFLPMMRRDAPSAPPGPAFDLGRFVCPDFA
;
A
#
# COMPACT_ATOMS: atom_id res chain seq x y z
N MET A 1 23.52 16.63 26.09
CA MET A 1 22.59 15.53 26.37
C MET A 1 21.27 16.16 26.74
N ASP A 2 20.19 15.80 26.06
CA ASP A 2 18.86 16.36 26.32
C ASP A 2 18.37 15.82 27.67
N THR A 3 18.31 16.68 28.70
CA THR A 3 18.03 16.32 30.10
C THR A 3 16.54 16.34 30.43
N THR A 4 15.67 16.48 29.42
CA THR A 4 14.22 16.55 29.63
C THR A 4 13.70 15.29 30.33
N PRO A 5 12.97 15.44 31.44
CA PRO A 5 12.35 14.32 32.16
C PRO A 5 11.44 13.50 31.23
N LEU A 6 11.38 12.18 31.47
CA LEU A 6 10.61 11.25 30.65
C LEU A 6 9.14 11.65 30.58
N GLY A 7 8.53 11.98 31.72
CA GLY A 7 7.14 12.41 31.78
C GLY A 7 6.84 13.66 30.95
N ASP A 8 7.77 14.62 30.89
CA ASP A 8 7.61 15.84 30.09
C ASP A 8 7.73 15.56 28.59
N LEU A 9 8.69 14.72 28.18
CA LEU A 9 8.83 14.28 26.79
C LEU A 9 7.58 13.54 26.29
N VAL A 10 7.01 12.67 27.13
CA VAL A 10 5.79 11.94 26.79
C VAL A 10 4.58 12.88 26.69
N ARG A 11 4.45 13.87 27.60
CA ARG A 11 3.37 14.87 27.53
C ARG A 11 3.47 15.73 26.27
N LEU A 12 4.66 16.20 25.91
CA LEU A 12 4.88 16.97 24.67
C LEU A 12 4.63 16.14 23.42
N ALA A 13 5.07 14.88 23.40
CA ALA A 13 4.80 13.98 22.29
C ALA A 13 3.28 13.70 22.13
N ARG A 14 2.53 13.61 23.24
CA ARG A 14 1.06 13.47 23.22
C ARG A 14 0.35 14.69 22.64
N SER A 15 0.88 15.90 22.81
CA SER A 15 0.32 17.11 22.21
C SER A 15 0.69 17.30 20.74
N GLY A 16 1.32 16.29 20.10
CA GLY A 16 1.69 16.32 18.69
C GLY A 16 3.09 16.88 18.39
N ASP A 17 3.94 17.09 19.40
CA ASP A 17 5.31 17.57 19.18
C ASP A 17 6.20 16.46 18.56
N ALA A 18 6.48 16.62 17.27
CA ALA A 18 7.30 15.69 16.51
C ALA A 18 8.77 15.61 16.97
N ARG A 19 9.30 16.67 17.59
CA ARG A 19 10.67 16.68 18.15
C ARG A 19 10.70 15.87 19.43
N ALA A 20 9.70 16.02 20.31
CA ALA A 20 9.58 15.24 21.53
C ALA A 20 9.42 13.74 21.24
N TRP A 21 8.61 13.38 20.24
CA TRP A 21 8.50 11.99 19.78
C TRP A 21 9.82 11.43 19.24
N ARG A 22 10.55 12.20 18.43
CA ARG A 22 11.85 11.79 17.89
C ARG A 22 12.87 11.53 19.00
N THR A 23 12.92 12.40 20.01
CA THR A 23 13.79 12.24 21.18
C THR A 23 13.41 10.99 21.98
N LEU A 24 12.11 10.74 22.18
CA LEU A 24 11.60 9.55 22.87
C LEU A 24 11.95 8.27 22.10
N ALA A 25 11.69 8.23 20.80
CA ALA A 25 12.00 7.08 19.94
C ALA A 25 13.51 6.78 19.92
N GLY A 26 14.36 7.80 19.75
CA GLY A 26 15.81 7.65 19.78
C GLY A 26 16.34 7.11 21.11
N ARG A 27 15.77 7.59 22.23
CA ARG A 27 16.16 7.16 23.59
C ARG A 27 15.84 5.68 23.87
N PHE A 28 14.71 5.18 23.38
CA PHE A 28 14.24 3.83 23.67
C PHE A 28 14.51 2.80 22.56
N TYR A 29 14.95 3.23 21.37
CA TYR A 29 15.26 2.32 20.26
C TYR A 29 16.22 1.18 20.64
N PRO A 30 17.36 1.41 21.33
CA PRO A 30 18.29 0.33 21.67
C PRO A 30 17.69 -0.73 22.60
N SER A 31 16.87 -0.33 23.58
CA SER A 31 16.25 -1.26 24.53
C SER A 31 15.13 -2.08 23.89
N VAL A 32 14.32 -1.43 23.04
CA VAL A 32 13.26 -2.09 22.25
C VAL A 32 13.85 -3.09 21.26
N LEU A 33 14.92 -2.74 20.55
CA LEU A 33 15.64 -3.65 19.65
C LEU A 33 16.27 -4.82 20.42
N GLY A 34 16.81 -4.59 21.62
CA GLY A 34 17.32 -5.65 22.49
C GLY A 34 16.24 -6.65 22.91
N ILE A 35 15.01 -6.18 23.17
CA ILE A 35 13.86 -7.05 23.48
C ILE A 35 13.47 -7.90 22.27
N ALA A 36 13.45 -7.31 21.07
CA ALA A 36 13.07 -8.00 19.85
C ALA A 36 14.09 -9.07 19.43
N ARG A 37 15.38 -8.75 19.48
CA ARG A 37 16.47 -9.69 19.14
C ARG A 37 16.54 -10.91 20.05
N ARG A 38 16.09 -10.81 21.31
CA ARG A 38 16.00 -11.97 22.22
C ARG A 38 14.85 -12.91 21.90
N ARG A 39 13.84 -12.45 21.14
CA ARG A 39 12.60 -13.20 20.87
C ARG A 39 12.47 -13.69 19.45
N LEU A 40 13.16 -13.07 18.50
CA LEU A 40 13.10 -13.40 17.08
C LEU A 40 14.48 -13.85 16.58
N SER A 41 14.51 -15.00 15.93
CA SER A 41 15.69 -15.50 15.23
C SER A 41 15.87 -14.77 13.89
N GLY A 42 16.68 -13.70 13.91
CA GLY A 42 17.07 -12.95 12.71
C GLY A 42 16.97 -11.44 12.87
N SER A 43 17.98 -10.70 12.38
CA SER A 43 18.05 -9.23 12.55
C SER A 43 16.90 -8.50 11.86
N SER A 44 16.43 -9.00 10.71
CA SER A 44 15.34 -8.38 9.94
C SER A 44 14.00 -8.44 10.65
N LEU A 45 13.62 -9.61 11.17
CA LEU A 45 12.37 -9.77 11.91
C LEU A 45 12.37 -8.94 13.20
N ALA A 46 13.53 -8.84 13.87
CA ALA A 46 13.66 -8.00 15.05
C ALA A 46 13.50 -6.51 14.72
N GLU A 47 14.06 -6.05 13.59
CA GLU A 47 13.91 -4.66 13.13
C GLU A 47 12.47 -4.36 12.67
N ASP A 48 11.81 -5.29 11.98
CA ASP A 48 10.40 -5.17 11.58
C ASP A 48 9.49 -5.09 12.82
N ALA A 49 9.73 -5.93 13.84
CA ALA A 49 9.01 -5.88 15.11
C ALA A 49 9.17 -4.53 15.82
N VAL A 50 10.37 -3.95 15.76
CA VAL A 50 10.69 -2.65 16.38
C VAL A 50 9.97 -1.52 15.63
N GLN A 51 9.97 -1.53 14.30
CA GLN A 51 9.27 -0.53 13.49
C GLN A 51 7.77 -0.56 13.73
N GLU A 52 7.16 -1.74 13.68
CA GLU A 52 5.74 -1.95 14.00
C GLU A 52 5.41 -1.54 15.44
N ALA A 53 6.32 -1.80 16.39
CA ALA A 53 6.13 -1.41 17.78
C ALA A 53 6.15 0.11 17.96
N PHE A 54 7.07 0.83 17.32
CA PHE A 54 7.11 2.29 17.41
C PHE A 54 5.94 2.95 16.69
N LEU A 55 5.48 2.39 15.58
CA LEU A 55 4.27 2.86 14.91
C LEU A 55 3.02 2.64 15.78
N ALA A 56 2.87 1.45 16.35
CA ALA A 56 1.78 1.14 17.27
C ALA A 56 1.84 2.05 18.52
N ALA A 57 3.03 2.28 19.06
CA ALA A 57 3.25 3.18 20.18
C ALA A 57 2.93 4.63 19.81
N PHE A 58 3.23 5.10 18.60
CA PHE A 58 2.85 6.44 18.15
C PHE A 58 1.34 6.62 18.13
N CYS A 59 0.63 5.66 17.53
CA CYS A 59 -0.84 5.69 17.45
C CYS A 59 -1.52 5.56 18.81
N ALA A 60 -0.93 4.79 19.73
CA ALA A 60 -1.47 4.54 21.06
C ALA A 60 -0.87 5.44 22.15
N LEU A 61 0.05 6.36 21.86
CA LEU A 61 0.70 7.18 22.88
C LEU A 61 -0.31 8.00 23.69
N ALA A 62 -1.38 8.38 23.02
CA ALA A 62 -2.57 9.00 23.56
C ALA A 62 -3.17 8.22 24.76
N SER A 63 -3.24 6.88 24.68
CA SER A 63 -3.85 6.01 25.70
C SER A 63 -2.99 5.80 26.95
N LEU A 64 -1.73 6.22 26.94
CA LEU A 64 -0.82 6.07 28.07
C LEU A 64 -1.20 7.01 29.22
N ARG A 65 -1.90 6.47 30.23
CA ARG A 65 -2.39 7.22 31.40
C ARG A 65 -1.25 7.77 32.27
N GLU A 66 -0.21 6.98 32.48
CA GLU A 66 0.95 7.33 33.30
C GLU A 66 2.21 7.50 32.42
N PRO A 67 2.71 8.72 32.23
CA PRO A 67 3.89 8.98 31.39
C PRO A 67 5.15 8.20 31.81
N GLU A 68 5.34 7.99 33.11
CA GLU A 68 6.48 7.24 33.65
C GLU A 68 6.42 5.74 33.33
N SER A 69 5.25 5.22 32.99
CA SER A 69 5.03 3.81 32.61
C SER A 69 5.40 3.51 31.15
N PHE A 70 5.85 4.51 30.38
CA PHE A 70 6.27 4.38 28.98
C PHE A 70 7.25 3.20 28.72
N PRO A 71 8.29 2.95 29.55
CA PRO A 71 9.24 1.87 29.29
C PRO A 71 8.60 0.48 29.37
N ALA A 72 7.76 0.24 30.39
CA ALA A 72 7.06 -1.03 30.59
C ALA A 72 5.98 -1.24 29.51
N TRP A 73 5.27 -0.17 29.16
CA TRP A 73 4.27 -0.15 28.09
C TRP A 73 4.87 -0.44 26.71
N MET A 74 5.98 0.23 26.36
CA MET A 74 6.70 -0.02 25.10
C MET A 74 7.26 -1.44 25.05
N ALA A 75 7.75 -1.96 26.17
CA ALA A 75 8.21 -3.35 26.29
C ALA A 75 7.07 -4.37 26.10
N ALA A 76 5.82 -4.04 26.46
CA ALA A 76 4.67 -4.90 26.17
C ALA A 76 4.32 -4.90 24.69
N ILE A 77 4.28 -3.72 24.06
CA ILE A 77 3.99 -3.56 22.62
C ILE A 77 4.98 -4.37 21.80
N VAL A 78 6.29 -4.18 21.99
CA VAL A 78 7.29 -4.90 21.20
C VAL A 78 7.26 -6.42 21.43
N ARG A 79 6.93 -6.89 22.64
CA ARG A 79 6.75 -8.33 22.90
C ARG A 79 5.57 -8.91 22.13
N ASN A 80 4.46 -8.19 22.07
CA ASN A 80 3.30 -8.60 21.28
C ASN A 80 3.65 -8.65 19.78
N GLN A 81 4.39 -7.66 19.28
CA GLN A 81 4.87 -7.67 17.89
C GLN A 81 5.81 -8.85 17.60
N CYS A 82 6.69 -9.19 18.54
CA CYS A 82 7.57 -10.34 18.41
C CYS A 82 6.81 -11.66 18.41
N THR A 83 5.86 -11.85 19.33
CA THR A 83 5.04 -13.07 19.37
C THR A 83 4.23 -13.23 18.09
N ARG A 84 3.68 -12.12 17.56
CA ARG A 84 2.95 -12.08 16.28
C ARG A 84 3.84 -12.58 15.13
N LEU A 85 5.06 -12.05 15.01
CA LEU A 85 6.00 -12.46 13.96
C LEU A 85 6.57 -13.87 14.16
N ALA A 86 6.78 -14.31 15.41
CA ALA A 86 7.37 -15.62 15.74
C ALA A 86 6.42 -16.80 15.45
N LEU A 87 5.11 -16.61 15.58
CA LEU A 87 4.14 -17.69 15.39
C LEU A 87 3.86 -18.03 13.93
N GLY A 88 4.55 -17.40 12.95
CA GLY A 88 4.21 -17.49 11.53
C GLY A 88 2.80 -16.98 11.20
N GLN A 89 2.07 -16.52 12.22
CA GLN A 89 0.88 -15.72 12.14
C GLN A 89 1.33 -14.34 11.66
N HIS A 90 1.55 -14.21 10.36
CA HIS A 90 1.06 -13.00 9.71
C HIS A 90 -0.44 -13.01 9.95
N PRO A 91 -0.98 -12.20 10.87
CA PRO A 91 -2.40 -12.09 10.92
C PRO A 91 -2.74 -11.27 9.68
N VAL A 92 -3.45 -11.90 8.76
CA VAL A 92 -4.63 -11.23 8.22
C VAL A 92 -5.56 -11.00 9.42
N GLN A 93 -5.30 -9.98 10.22
CA GLN A 93 -6.26 -9.39 11.15
C GLN A 93 -6.57 -8.02 10.55
N SER A 94 -7.78 -7.81 10.02
CA SER A 94 -8.98 -7.47 10.79
C SER A 94 -8.67 -6.34 11.77
N LEU A 95 -9.16 -5.15 11.47
CA LEU A 95 -9.03 -3.91 12.26
C LEU A 95 -9.79 -3.95 13.60
N ASP A 96 -10.08 -5.13 14.15
CA ASP A 96 -11.00 -5.30 15.28
C ASP A 96 -10.33 -5.56 16.63
N ASP A 97 -9.00 -5.47 16.77
CA ASP A 97 -8.32 -5.64 18.08
C ASP A 97 -7.41 -4.45 18.45
N VAL A 98 -7.90 -3.23 18.26
CA VAL A 98 -7.40 -2.07 19.03
C VAL A 98 -8.52 -1.61 19.95
N SER A 99 -8.65 -2.29 21.09
CA SER A 99 -9.23 -1.66 22.27
C SER A 99 -8.36 -1.97 23.47
N GLN A 100 -7.67 -0.93 23.96
CA GLN A 100 -7.85 -0.47 25.33
C GLN A 100 -7.33 0.97 25.50
N ASP A 101 -8.32 1.85 25.69
CA ASP A 101 -8.37 2.99 26.61
C ASP A 101 -7.86 4.39 26.21
N GLY A 102 -8.81 5.27 25.89
CA GLY A 102 -8.86 6.60 26.51
C GLY A 102 -8.78 7.81 25.58
N ALA A 103 -9.95 8.39 25.30
CA ALA A 103 -10.29 9.77 24.94
C ALA A 103 -9.18 10.75 24.51
N PHE A 104 -9.38 11.43 23.37
CA PHE A 104 -8.87 12.79 23.18
C PHE A 104 -9.98 13.76 22.81
N PRO A 105 -9.88 15.02 23.29
CA PRO A 105 -10.96 16.00 23.30
C PRO A 105 -11.09 16.72 21.96
N LEU A 106 -12.28 17.27 21.75
CA LEU A 106 -12.57 18.29 20.75
C LEU A 106 -11.65 19.50 20.93
N ALA A 107 -11.05 19.96 19.85
CA ALA A 107 -10.64 21.34 19.69
C ALA A 107 -11.18 21.84 18.35
N GLU A 108 -12.07 22.82 18.45
CA GLU A 108 -12.82 23.43 17.35
C GLU A 108 -11.91 24.25 16.44
N THR A 109 -12.01 23.99 15.14
CA THR A 109 -12.17 25.02 14.10
C THR A 109 -12.85 24.33 12.91
N GLY A 110 -14.18 24.27 12.94
CA GLY A 110 -14.98 23.57 11.95
C GLY A 110 -15.30 24.44 10.74
N ASP A 111 -14.99 23.94 9.54
CA ASP A 111 -15.62 24.37 8.30
C ASP A 111 -17.15 24.09 8.38
N PRO A 112 -18.04 25.08 8.14
CA PRO A 112 -19.49 24.89 8.13
C PRO A 112 -19.99 23.75 7.22
N ALA A 113 -19.24 23.41 6.16
CA ALA A 113 -19.57 22.30 5.27
C ALA A 113 -19.33 20.91 5.91
N GLN A 114 -18.35 20.82 6.82
CA GLN A 114 -18.00 19.58 7.53
C GLN A 114 -19.06 19.22 8.59
N GLY A 115 -19.59 20.20 9.31
CA GLY A 115 -20.67 19.98 10.29
C GLY A 115 -21.97 19.46 9.68
N LEU A 116 -22.32 19.89 8.45
CA LEU A 116 -23.49 19.39 7.74
C LEU A 116 -23.31 17.95 7.22
N HIS A 117 -22.09 17.59 6.82
CA HIS A 117 -21.75 16.24 6.37
C HIS A 117 -21.77 15.23 7.52
N GLU A 118 -21.17 15.59 8.66
CA GLU A 118 -21.17 14.77 9.87
C GLU A 118 -22.59 14.58 10.42
N ALA A 119 -23.42 15.63 10.44
CA ALA A 119 -24.82 15.55 10.84
C ALA A 119 -25.65 14.61 9.94
N ARG A 120 -25.40 14.62 8.63
CA ARG A 120 -26.08 13.74 7.66
C ARG A 120 -25.65 12.28 7.80
N LEU A 121 -24.36 12.01 7.96
CA LEU A 121 -23.84 10.66 8.22
C LEU A 121 -24.36 10.10 9.55
N ARG A 122 -24.43 10.94 10.59
CA ARG A 122 -24.99 10.57 11.89
C ARG A 122 -26.47 10.19 11.78
N ALA A 123 -27.27 11.03 11.12
CA ALA A 123 -28.69 10.75 10.91
C ALA A 123 -28.93 9.48 10.07
N ALA A 124 -28.10 9.23 9.05
CA ALA A 124 -28.16 8.03 8.22
C ALA A 124 -27.78 6.76 9.00
N PHE A 125 -26.74 6.85 9.82
CA PHE A 125 -26.32 5.76 10.70
C PHE A 125 -27.40 5.43 11.75
N ASP A 126 -28.02 6.44 12.36
CA ASP A 126 -29.11 6.26 13.32
C ASP A 126 -30.37 5.66 12.66
N ALA A 127 -30.67 6.04 11.42
CA ALA A 127 -31.74 5.43 10.64
C ALA A 127 -31.45 3.96 10.29
N ALA A 128 -30.21 3.65 9.90
CA ALA A 128 -29.78 2.29 9.58
C ALA A 128 -29.81 1.38 10.82
N LEU A 129 -29.40 1.89 11.99
CA LEU A 129 -29.55 1.17 13.26
C LEU A 129 -31.02 0.89 13.59
N LYS A 130 -31.93 1.87 13.42
CA LYS A 130 -33.38 1.65 13.65
C LYS A 130 -33.96 0.57 12.75
N ALA A 131 -33.45 0.38 11.53
CA ALA A 131 -33.92 -0.64 10.60
C ALA A 131 -33.47 -2.07 10.95
N LEU A 132 -32.49 -2.26 11.85
CA LEU A 132 -32.05 -3.60 12.27
C LEU A 132 -33.11 -4.33 13.09
N PRO A 133 -33.24 -5.67 12.97
CA PRO A 133 -34.01 -6.48 13.92
C PRO A 133 -33.57 -6.21 15.36
N GLY A 134 -34.52 -6.18 16.31
CA GLY A 134 -34.25 -5.72 17.68
C GLY A 134 -33.07 -6.39 18.39
N HIS A 135 -32.87 -7.69 18.16
CA HIS A 135 -31.77 -8.46 18.73
C HIS A 135 -30.38 -8.14 18.12
N LEU A 136 -30.34 -7.60 16.89
CA LEU A 136 -29.12 -7.12 16.20
C LEU A 136 -28.87 -5.65 16.51
N ARG A 137 -29.94 -4.85 16.55
CA ARG A 137 -29.92 -3.42 16.82
C ARG A 137 -29.22 -3.09 18.13
N GLU A 138 -29.54 -3.80 19.21
CA GLU A 138 -29.00 -3.47 20.52
C GLU A 138 -27.50 -3.80 20.64
N ALA A 139 -27.06 -4.91 20.03
CA ALA A 139 -25.65 -5.22 19.93
C ALA A 139 -24.90 -4.19 19.07
N ALA A 140 -25.45 -3.83 17.91
CA ALA A 140 -24.85 -2.86 16.98
C ALA A 140 -24.80 -1.43 17.56
N ARG A 141 -25.84 -0.98 18.28
CA ARG A 141 -25.90 0.32 18.94
C ARG A 141 -24.83 0.45 20.02
N ARG A 142 -24.68 -0.58 20.85
CA ARG A 142 -23.66 -0.63 21.90
C ARG A 142 -22.25 -0.69 21.34
N HIS A 143 -22.06 -1.45 20.26
CA HIS A 143 -20.75 -1.60 19.64
C HIS A 143 -20.34 -0.35 18.84
N TYR A 144 -21.11 0.02 17.83
CA TYR A 144 -20.76 1.10 16.89
C TYR A 144 -21.16 2.50 17.39
N GLY A 145 -22.19 2.61 18.23
CA GLY A 145 -22.65 3.89 18.77
C GLY A 145 -22.00 4.28 20.11
N GLN A 146 -21.55 3.30 20.90
CA GLN A 146 -21.03 3.51 22.27
C GLN A 146 -19.63 2.93 22.48
N GLY A 147 -19.04 2.26 21.48
CA GLY A 147 -17.68 1.75 21.55
C GLY A 147 -17.47 0.55 22.48
N GLN A 148 -18.55 -0.15 22.89
CA GLN A 148 -18.44 -1.29 23.81
C GLN A 148 -17.82 -2.51 23.12
N THR A 149 -17.00 -3.28 23.85
CA THR A 149 -16.40 -4.51 23.33
C THR A 149 -17.44 -5.64 23.22
N SER A 150 -17.16 -6.66 22.39
CA SER A 150 -18.05 -7.84 22.30
C SER A 150 -18.24 -8.54 23.66
N ARG A 151 -17.22 -8.48 24.53
CA ARG A 151 -17.27 -9.02 25.89
C ARG A 151 -18.17 -8.20 26.79
N ASP A 152 -18.06 -6.87 26.74
CA ASP A 152 -18.90 -5.97 27.56
C ASP A 152 -20.37 -6.04 27.13
N ILE A 153 -20.62 -6.18 25.83
CA ILE A 153 -21.97 -6.37 25.28
C ILE A 153 -22.53 -7.74 25.69
N ALA A 154 -21.71 -8.78 25.70
CA ALA A 154 -22.11 -10.11 26.16
C ALA A 154 -22.53 -10.09 27.64
N ALA A 155 -21.72 -9.45 28.49
CA ALA A 155 -22.04 -9.26 29.90
C ALA A 155 -23.30 -8.40 30.09
N ALA A 156 -23.44 -7.30 29.35
CA ALA A 156 -24.57 -6.38 29.47
C ALA A 156 -25.90 -6.96 28.95
N LEU A 157 -25.86 -7.91 28.01
CA LEU A 157 -27.05 -8.52 27.40
C LEU A 157 -27.35 -9.93 27.91
N GLY A 158 -26.53 -10.49 28.80
CA GLY A 158 -26.67 -11.87 29.30
C GLY A 158 -26.50 -12.92 28.19
N LEU A 159 -25.59 -12.68 27.23
CA LEU A 159 -25.36 -13.54 26.07
C LEU A 159 -23.94 -14.09 26.06
N GLY A 160 -23.71 -15.20 25.35
CA GLY A 160 -22.35 -15.66 25.04
C GLY A 160 -21.64 -14.72 24.06
N GLU A 161 -20.33 -14.49 24.26
CA GLU A 161 -19.51 -13.62 23.40
C GLU A 161 -19.55 -14.05 21.92
N GLY A 162 -19.59 -15.36 21.65
CA GLY A 162 -19.79 -15.90 20.30
C GLY A 162 -21.13 -15.54 19.67
N THR A 163 -22.19 -15.42 20.47
CA THR A 163 -23.52 -14.98 20.02
C THR A 163 -23.53 -13.50 19.71
N VAL A 164 -22.84 -12.67 20.49
CA VAL A 164 -22.65 -11.24 20.22
C VAL A 164 -21.87 -11.03 18.94
N LYS A 165 -20.75 -11.75 18.74
CA LYS A 165 -19.95 -11.69 17.49
C LYS A 165 -20.78 -12.07 16.26
N LYS A 166 -21.60 -13.13 16.35
CA LYS A 166 -22.54 -13.52 15.27
C LYS A 166 -23.58 -12.42 14.98
N ARG A 167 -24.14 -11.79 16.03
CA ARG A 167 -25.12 -10.71 15.88
C ARG A 167 -24.50 -9.44 15.29
N LEU A 168 -23.28 -9.08 15.69
CA LEU A 168 -22.54 -7.95 15.12
C LEU A 168 -22.18 -8.21 13.65
N HIS A 169 -21.79 -9.42 13.30
CA HIS A 169 -21.55 -9.81 11.92
C HIS A 169 -22.82 -9.67 11.06
N ALA A 170 -23.95 -10.22 11.52
CA ALA A 170 -25.24 -10.09 10.82
C ALA A 170 -25.71 -8.63 10.74
N ALA A 171 -25.51 -7.84 11.81
CA ALA A 171 -25.82 -6.42 11.81
C ALA A 171 -24.96 -5.63 10.82
N ARG A 172 -23.67 -5.95 10.70
CA ARG A 172 -22.74 -5.27 9.78
C ARG A 172 -23.15 -5.45 8.33
N GLU A 173 -23.56 -6.65 7.93
CA GLU A 173 -24.02 -6.89 6.55
C GLU A 173 -25.28 -6.08 6.22
N ILE A 174 -26.25 -6.02 7.15
CA ILE A 174 -27.47 -5.24 6.96
C ILE A 174 -27.20 -3.73 7.03
N LEU A 175 -26.32 -3.26 7.92
CA LEU A 175 -25.91 -1.86 8.00
C LEU A 175 -25.17 -1.44 6.72
N ARG A 176 -24.27 -2.28 6.21
CA ARG A 176 -23.60 -2.06 4.92
C ARG A 176 -24.63 -1.93 3.80
N GLU A 177 -25.61 -2.82 3.74
CA GLU A 177 -26.72 -2.79 2.78
C GLU A 177 -27.56 -1.51 2.88
N LYS A 178 -27.96 -1.14 4.11
CA LYS A 178 -28.84 0.01 4.38
C LYS A 178 -28.14 1.36 4.33
N MET A 179 -26.81 1.40 4.43
CA MET A 179 -26.02 2.62 4.26
C MET A 179 -25.60 2.88 2.81
N LEU A 180 -25.76 1.91 1.88
CA LEU A 180 -25.54 2.12 0.43
C LEU A 180 -26.34 3.30 -0.17
N PRO A 181 -27.62 3.53 0.18
CA PRO A 181 -28.39 4.67 -0.35
C PRO A 181 -27.96 6.03 0.22
N TYR A 182 -27.33 6.06 1.40
CA TYR A 182 -26.94 7.29 2.09
C TYR A 182 -25.49 7.71 1.82
N GLY A 183 -24.73 6.86 1.11
CA GLY A 183 -23.42 7.17 0.52
C GLY A 183 -23.42 6.82 -0.96
N GLY A 184 -24.19 7.54 -1.77
CA GLY A 184 -24.64 7.19 -3.14
C GLY A 184 -23.62 6.82 -4.24
N ALA A 185 -22.39 6.40 -3.92
CA ALA A 185 -21.49 5.69 -4.81
C ALA A 185 -20.67 4.65 -4.04
N ALA A 186 -20.56 3.42 -4.55
CA ALA A 186 -19.72 2.38 -3.96
C ALA A 186 -18.26 2.86 -3.84
N ILE A 187 -17.64 2.69 -2.67
CA ILE A 187 -16.25 3.10 -2.45
C ILE A 187 -15.31 2.11 -3.13
N LEU A 188 -14.53 2.57 -4.11
CA LEU A 188 -13.50 1.81 -4.80
C LEU A 188 -12.23 1.72 -3.95
N ARG A 189 -11.90 0.54 -3.42
CA ARG A 189 -10.66 0.32 -2.66
C ARG A 189 -9.51 0.06 -3.63
N VAL A 190 -8.49 0.94 -3.64
CA VAL A 190 -7.41 0.90 -4.65
C VAL A 190 -6.06 0.68 -4.00
N GLY A 191 -5.40 -0.43 -4.32
CA GLY A 191 -4.02 -0.70 -3.91
C GLY A 191 -2.99 0.06 -4.76
N TYR A 192 -1.98 0.63 -4.13
CA TYR A 192 -0.82 1.23 -4.81
C TYR A 192 0.46 1.06 -3.98
N MET A 193 1.60 1.48 -4.54
CA MET A 193 2.92 1.46 -3.89
C MET A 193 3.61 2.82 -4.04
N PRO A 194 4.51 3.19 -3.12
CA PRO A 194 5.27 4.43 -3.21
C PRO A 194 6.41 4.29 -4.24
N ILE A 195 6.07 4.36 -5.53
CA ILE A 195 6.99 4.33 -6.68
C ILE A 195 6.47 5.29 -7.76
N THR A 196 7.34 5.70 -8.69
CA THR A 196 6.98 6.68 -9.74
C THR A 196 5.89 6.14 -10.67
N ASP A 197 5.92 4.84 -10.97
CA ASP A 197 4.90 4.12 -11.73
C ASP A 197 3.47 4.33 -11.20
N HIS A 198 3.35 4.63 -9.90
CA HIS A 198 2.10 4.86 -9.19
C HIS A 198 1.97 6.32 -8.75
N LEU A 199 2.59 7.26 -9.46
CA LEU A 199 2.50 8.70 -9.14
C LEU A 199 1.07 9.21 -9.24
N LEU A 200 0.31 8.78 -10.26
CA LEU A 200 -1.05 9.29 -10.50
C LEU A 200 -2.03 9.06 -9.33
N PRO A 201 -2.12 7.87 -8.69
CA PRO A 201 -2.97 7.71 -7.51
C PRO A 201 -2.51 8.56 -6.31
N MET A 202 -1.19 8.76 -6.13
CA MET A 202 -0.66 9.64 -5.08
C MET A 202 -1.01 11.11 -5.36
N ALA A 203 -0.85 11.54 -6.62
CA ALA A 203 -1.17 12.89 -7.06
C ALA A 203 -2.67 13.16 -7.02
N ALA A 204 -3.50 12.21 -7.44
CA ALA A 204 -4.95 12.34 -7.36
C ALA A 204 -5.43 12.49 -5.90
N GLN A 205 -4.82 11.75 -4.97
CA GLN A 205 -5.14 11.86 -3.55
C GLN A 205 -4.77 13.23 -2.97
N GLU A 206 -3.61 13.79 -3.35
CA GLU A 206 -3.18 15.10 -2.85
C GLU A 206 -3.96 16.26 -3.50
N LEU A 207 -4.06 16.28 -4.83
CA LEU A 207 -4.63 17.40 -5.59
C LEU A 207 -6.14 17.52 -5.46
N PHE A 208 -6.83 16.43 -5.15
CA PHE A 208 -8.28 16.38 -5.09
C PHE A 208 -8.79 15.92 -3.73
N ARG A 209 -8.00 16.11 -2.66
CA ARG A 209 -8.39 15.78 -1.28
C ARG A 209 -9.72 16.40 -0.84
N ASP A 210 -10.04 17.58 -1.36
CA ASP A 210 -11.27 18.32 -1.05
C ASP A 210 -12.45 17.97 -1.97
N ARG A 211 -12.23 17.12 -2.98
CA ARG A 211 -13.27 16.64 -3.89
C ARG A 211 -13.61 15.20 -3.53
N PRO A 212 -14.77 14.92 -2.91
CA PRO A 212 -15.12 13.58 -2.50
C PRO A 212 -15.25 12.65 -3.72
N LEU A 213 -14.22 11.82 -3.89
CA LEU A 213 -14.25 10.66 -4.76
C LEU A 213 -14.56 9.45 -3.88
N PRO A 214 -15.44 8.54 -4.32
CA PRO A 214 -15.71 7.31 -3.61
C PRO A 214 -14.54 6.34 -3.84
N VAL A 215 -13.35 6.70 -3.36
CA VAL A 215 -12.10 5.94 -3.54
C VAL A 215 -11.39 5.86 -2.19
N ALA A 216 -11.02 4.65 -1.79
CA ALA A 216 -10.23 4.37 -0.59
C ALA A 216 -8.85 3.85 -1.00
N PRO A 217 -7.83 4.72 -1.11
CA PRO A 217 -6.49 4.29 -1.49
C PRO A 217 -5.83 3.51 -0.34
N ARG A 218 -5.08 2.46 -0.67
CA ARG A 218 -4.33 1.64 0.28
C ARG A 218 -2.90 1.45 -0.19
N ARG A 219 -1.96 1.89 0.64
CA ARG A 219 -0.52 1.78 0.38
C ARG A 219 0.00 0.38 0.72
N TYR A 220 0.82 -0.17 -0.17
CA TYR A 220 1.54 -1.43 -0.01
C TYR A 220 3.05 -1.23 -0.16
N LEU A 221 3.84 -2.07 0.51
CA LEU A 221 5.31 -2.12 0.42
C LEU A 221 5.83 -3.44 -0.19
N SER A 222 4.92 -4.34 -0.55
CA SER A 222 5.23 -5.66 -1.08
C SER A 222 4.21 -6.06 -2.14
N TRP A 223 4.70 -6.59 -3.27
CA TRP A 223 3.86 -7.10 -4.35
C TRP A 223 3.05 -8.32 -3.88
N GLN A 224 3.61 -9.13 -2.99
CA GLN A 224 2.93 -10.29 -2.42
C GLN A 224 1.69 -9.87 -1.60
N ALA A 225 1.80 -8.82 -0.79
CA ALA A 225 0.68 -8.31 -0.01
C ALA A 225 -0.42 -7.69 -0.90
N LEU A 226 -0.03 -6.88 -1.89
CA LEU A 226 -0.96 -6.26 -2.84
C LEU A 226 -1.73 -7.32 -3.64
N THR A 227 -1.03 -8.29 -4.21
CA THR A 227 -1.64 -9.36 -5.02
C THR A 227 -2.54 -10.28 -4.19
N ALA A 228 -2.16 -10.58 -2.94
CA ALA A 228 -3.01 -11.36 -2.03
C ALA A 228 -4.34 -10.66 -1.76
N ASP A 229 -4.30 -9.36 -1.50
CA ASP A 229 -5.49 -8.56 -1.20
C ASP A 229 -6.38 -8.35 -2.42
N LEU A 230 -5.80 -8.13 -3.61
CA LEU A 230 -6.55 -8.02 -4.86
C LEU A 230 -7.27 -9.33 -5.19
N ARG A 231 -6.56 -10.46 -5.09
CA ARG A 231 -7.13 -11.80 -5.33
C ARG A 231 -8.28 -12.12 -4.37
N GLN A 232 -8.11 -11.77 -3.09
CA GLN A 232 -9.10 -12.06 -2.03
C GLN A 232 -10.23 -11.02 -1.95
N GLY A 233 -10.21 -9.96 -2.77
CA GLY A 233 -11.25 -8.93 -2.78
C GLY A 233 -11.22 -7.98 -1.58
N ARG A 234 -10.06 -7.92 -0.89
CA ARG A 234 -9.81 -6.91 0.15
C ARG A 234 -9.57 -5.52 -0.45
N VAL A 235 -9.12 -5.46 -1.71
CA VAL A 235 -9.17 -4.27 -2.57
C VAL A 235 -9.92 -4.60 -3.86
N ASP A 236 -10.54 -3.59 -4.46
CA ASP A 236 -11.35 -3.69 -5.68
C ASP A 236 -10.52 -3.45 -6.94
N ALA A 237 -9.47 -2.65 -6.81
CA ALA A 237 -8.52 -2.37 -7.88
C ALA A 237 -7.10 -2.25 -7.33
N ALA A 238 -6.11 -2.35 -8.22
CA ALA A 238 -4.73 -2.05 -7.87
C ALA A 238 -3.96 -1.49 -9.07
N PHE A 239 -3.03 -0.60 -8.77
CA PHE A 239 -1.89 -0.33 -9.63
C PHE A 239 -0.89 -1.46 -9.48
N ILE A 240 -0.62 -2.17 -10.59
CA ILE A 240 0.09 -3.44 -10.59
C ILE A 240 0.83 -3.66 -11.91
N MET A 241 2.00 -4.32 -11.87
CA MET A 241 2.72 -4.72 -13.07
C MET A 241 1.83 -5.57 -13.98
N ALA A 242 1.76 -5.22 -15.27
CA ALA A 242 0.95 -5.92 -16.28
C ALA A 242 1.15 -7.45 -16.27
N PRO A 243 2.38 -8.01 -16.35
CA PRO A 243 2.56 -9.46 -16.33
C PRO A 243 2.11 -10.11 -15.02
N LEU A 244 2.16 -9.39 -13.89
CA LEU A 244 1.68 -9.90 -12.60
C LEU A 244 0.15 -9.96 -12.55
N ALA A 245 -0.52 -8.93 -13.07
CA ALA A 245 -1.98 -8.92 -13.22
C ALA A 245 -2.47 -10.01 -14.18
N MET A 246 -1.79 -10.18 -15.32
CA MET A 246 -2.07 -11.27 -16.27
C MET A 246 -1.90 -12.64 -15.62
N ARG A 247 -0.84 -12.85 -14.82
CA ARG A 247 -0.67 -14.12 -14.08
C ARG A 247 -1.79 -14.36 -13.08
N LEU A 248 -2.24 -13.33 -12.34
CA LEU A 248 -3.37 -13.46 -11.44
C LEU A 248 -4.65 -13.85 -12.20
N ALA A 249 -4.89 -13.22 -13.34
CA ALA A 249 -6.04 -13.52 -14.19
C ALA A 249 -5.99 -14.94 -14.78
N ALA A 250 -4.83 -15.39 -15.26
CA ALA A 250 -4.60 -16.75 -15.72
C ALA A 250 -4.82 -17.81 -14.62
N ARG A 251 -4.70 -17.42 -13.34
CA ARG A 251 -4.95 -18.26 -12.16
C ARG A 251 -6.34 -18.02 -11.53
N GLY A 252 -7.28 -17.45 -12.28
CA GLY A 252 -8.68 -17.35 -11.92
C GLY A 252 -9.09 -16.07 -11.17
N ALA A 253 -8.20 -15.08 -11.00
CA ALA A 253 -8.64 -13.77 -10.52
C ALA A 253 -9.40 -13.03 -11.63
N ASP A 254 -10.68 -12.72 -11.43
CA ASP A 254 -11.48 -12.05 -12.46
C ASP A 254 -11.17 -10.55 -12.51
N LEU A 255 -10.17 -10.18 -13.32
CA LEU A 255 -9.63 -8.82 -13.45
C LEU A 255 -9.86 -8.26 -14.86
N VAL A 256 -9.97 -6.93 -14.93
CA VAL A 256 -9.94 -6.12 -16.16
C VAL A 256 -8.87 -5.04 -16.07
N HIS A 257 -8.11 -4.85 -17.14
CA HIS A 257 -7.16 -3.76 -17.34
C HIS A 257 -7.92 -2.56 -17.92
N VAL A 258 -8.04 -1.48 -17.14
CA VAL A 258 -8.89 -0.33 -17.51
C VAL A 258 -8.09 0.91 -17.91
N MET A 259 -6.80 0.97 -17.59
CA MET A 259 -5.91 2.09 -17.88
C MET A 259 -4.45 1.63 -17.76
N ASP A 260 -3.57 2.06 -18.67
CA ASP A 260 -2.12 1.98 -18.41
C ASP A 260 -1.79 2.94 -17.27
N ALA A 261 -0.90 2.57 -16.35
CA ALA A 261 -0.51 3.48 -15.28
C ALA A 261 0.56 4.47 -15.75
N HIS A 262 1.46 4.00 -16.62
CA HIS A 262 2.57 4.74 -17.21
C HIS A 262 3.24 3.90 -18.30
N HIS A 263 4.19 4.52 -19.02
CA HIS A 263 5.16 3.83 -19.88
C HIS A 263 6.58 4.17 -19.42
N ASP A 264 7.52 3.28 -19.72
CA ASP A 264 8.92 3.37 -19.28
C ASP A 264 9.04 3.46 -17.74
N GLY A 265 10.03 4.20 -17.21
CA GLY A 265 10.09 4.52 -15.79
C GLY A 265 10.95 3.61 -14.91
N SER A 266 11.60 2.58 -15.47
CA SER A 266 12.51 1.69 -14.72
C SER A 266 13.96 1.84 -15.17
N SER A 267 14.90 1.49 -14.28
CA SER A 267 16.34 1.49 -14.58
C SER A 267 17.06 0.28 -14.00
N LEU A 268 18.01 -0.25 -14.78
CA LEU A 268 18.98 -1.24 -14.33
C LEU A 268 20.16 -0.50 -13.70
N SER A 269 20.28 -0.58 -12.38
CA SER A 269 21.32 0.09 -11.60
C SER A 269 22.33 -0.93 -11.09
N VAL A 270 23.62 -0.63 -11.25
CA VAL A 270 24.72 -1.50 -10.86
C VAL A 270 25.57 -0.84 -9.78
N SER A 271 26.01 -1.65 -8.81
CA SER A 271 26.89 -1.24 -7.72
C SER A 271 28.20 -0.64 -8.25
N ALA A 272 28.73 0.37 -7.55
CA ALA A 272 30.07 0.87 -7.82
C ALA A 272 31.18 -0.12 -7.40
N GLN A 273 30.82 -1.16 -6.66
CA GLN A 273 31.73 -2.15 -6.11
C GLN A 273 31.49 -3.53 -6.73
N GLY A 274 32.55 -4.13 -7.26
CA GLY A 274 32.57 -5.51 -7.72
C GLY A 274 31.81 -5.77 -9.03
N PRO A 275 31.89 -7.00 -9.54
CA PRO A 275 31.15 -7.40 -10.75
C PRO A 275 29.66 -7.59 -10.48
N MET A 276 28.83 -7.31 -11.48
CA MET A 276 27.40 -7.61 -11.44
C MET A 276 27.18 -9.13 -11.51
N ARG A 277 26.88 -9.78 -10.38
CA ARG A 277 26.54 -11.22 -10.33
C ARG A 277 25.14 -11.47 -9.77
N ARG A 278 24.72 -10.68 -8.79
CA ARG A 278 23.41 -10.82 -8.11
C ARG A 278 22.50 -9.68 -8.50
N LEU A 279 21.45 -9.98 -9.25
CA LEU A 279 20.48 -9.00 -9.73
C LEU A 279 19.16 -9.11 -8.96
N GLY A 280 18.74 -8.00 -8.34
CA GLY A 280 17.46 -7.88 -7.68
C GLY A 280 16.35 -7.46 -8.63
N LEU A 281 15.23 -8.20 -8.65
CA LEU A 281 14.01 -7.88 -9.41
C LEU A 281 12.79 -7.72 -8.48
N PRO A 282 11.79 -6.90 -8.83
CA PRO A 282 10.59 -6.70 -8.01
C PRO A 282 9.73 -7.95 -7.80
N ALA A 283 9.65 -8.79 -8.84
CA ALA A 283 8.95 -10.06 -8.81
C ALA A 283 9.45 -10.96 -9.96
N PRO A 284 9.30 -12.29 -9.87
CA PRO A 284 9.62 -13.20 -10.98
C PRO A 284 8.73 -12.96 -12.22
N TYR A 285 7.49 -12.53 -11.98
CA TYR A 285 6.54 -12.11 -13.03
C TYR A 285 6.45 -10.59 -13.01
N SER A 286 7.43 -9.96 -13.65
CA SER A 286 7.56 -8.51 -13.71
C SER A 286 7.97 -8.08 -15.11
N THR A 287 7.63 -6.85 -15.47
CA THR A 287 8.10 -6.20 -16.70
C THR A 287 9.62 -6.21 -16.77
N HIS A 288 10.29 -6.03 -15.63
CA HIS A 288 11.75 -6.08 -15.49
C HIS A 288 12.34 -7.43 -15.91
N GLN A 289 11.68 -8.54 -15.59
CA GLN A 289 12.11 -9.85 -16.07
C GLN A 289 11.94 -9.96 -17.59
N VAL A 290 10.83 -9.48 -18.16
CA VAL A 290 10.58 -9.48 -19.61
C VAL A 290 11.65 -8.67 -20.35
N LEU A 291 11.98 -7.48 -19.83
CA LEU A 291 13.03 -6.62 -20.38
C LEU A 291 14.41 -7.26 -20.24
N LEU A 292 14.68 -7.94 -19.13
CA LEU A 292 15.92 -8.69 -18.94
C LEU A 292 16.02 -9.84 -19.95
N ASP A 293 14.94 -10.56 -20.20
CA ASP A 293 14.89 -11.63 -21.21
C ASP A 293 15.16 -11.09 -22.62
N HIS A 294 14.59 -9.92 -22.94
CA HIS A 294 14.84 -9.24 -24.20
C HIS A 294 16.32 -8.85 -24.34
N LEU A 295 16.90 -8.28 -23.28
CA LEU A 295 18.30 -7.89 -23.25
C LEU A 295 19.24 -9.12 -23.33
N ALA A 296 18.89 -10.22 -22.67
CA ALA A 296 19.68 -11.45 -22.68
C ALA A 296 19.77 -12.10 -24.07
N ALA A 297 18.81 -11.87 -24.96
CA ALA A 297 18.87 -12.33 -26.34
C ALA A 297 20.04 -11.68 -27.12
N ALA A 298 20.39 -10.43 -26.81
CA ALA A 298 21.53 -9.73 -27.38
C ALA A 298 22.81 -9.81 -26.52
N ARG A 299 22.66 -10.18 -25.24
CA ARG A 299 23.73 -10.25 -24.23
C ARG A 299 23.63 -11.52 -23.41
N PRO A 300 24.09 -12.67 -23.94
CA PRO A 300 23.96 -13.97 -23.28
C PRO A 300 24.57 -14.03 -21.88
N GLU A 301 25.58 -13.20 -21.58
CA GLU A 301 26.20 -13.11 -20.26
C GLU A 301 25.24 -12.70 -19.14
N LEU A 302 24.09 -12.10 -19.48
CA LEU A 302 23.06 -11.74 -18.52
C LEU A 302 22.22 -12.94 -18.07
N ALA A 303 22.26 -14.06 -18.82
CA ALA A 303 21.55 -15.28 -18.45
C ALA A 303 22.17 -15.98 -17.22
N ASP A 304 23.47 -15.74 -16.96
CA ASP A 304 24.21 -16.35 -15.85
C ASP A 304 24.03 -15.60 -14.50
N LEU A 305 23.24 -14.52 -14.49
CA LEU A 305 23.00 -13.73 -13.29
C LEU A 305 22.15 -14.49 -12.25
N SER A 306 22.55 -14.41 -10.99
CA SER A 306 21.75 -14.92 -9.87
C SER A 306 20.63 -13.92 -9.57
N LEU A 307 19.39 -14.32 -9.84
CA LEU A 307 18.21 -13.47 -9.64
C LEU A 307 17.63 -13.63 -8.23
N SER A 308 17.25 -12.52 -7.61
CA SER A 308 16.56 -12.49 -6.31
C SER A 308 15.39 -11.52 -6.32
N VAL A 309 14.36 -11.82 -5.52
CA VAL A 309 13.20 -10.93 -5.39
C VAL A 309 13.46 -9.91 -4.30
N ILE A 310 13.31 -8.63 -4.65
CA ILE A 310 13.45 -7.49 -3.73
C ILE A 310 12.31 -6.49 -3.95
N SER A 311 11.67 -5.99 -2.88
CA SER A 311 10.77 -4.85 -3.08
C SER A 311 11.60 -3.62 -3.46
N PRO A 312 11.09 -2.74 -4.35
CA PRO A 312 11.80 -1.53 -4.76
C PRO A 312 12.30 -0.67 -3.59
N SER A 313 11.50 -0.50 -2.53
CA SER A 313 11.86 0.27 -1.33
C SER A 313 13.06 -0.30 -0.55
N TYR A 314 13.41 -1.58 -0.74
CA TYR A 314 14.57 -2.21 -0.11
C TYR A 314 15.78 -2.32 -1.06
N ALA A 315 15.70 -1.83 -2.30
CA ALA A 315 16.79 -1.96 -3.28
C ALA A 315 18.09 -1.30 -2.78
N ILE A 316 17.99 -0.06 -2.30
CA ILE A 316 19.13 0.71 -1.78
C ILE A 316 19.78 0.04 -0.57
N SER A 317 18.98 -0.36 0.42
CA SER A 317 19.51 -1.01 1.63
C SER A 317 20.09 -2.39 1.34
N SER A 318 19.52 -3.13 0.40
CA SER A 318 20.03 -4.45 -0.03
C SER A 318 21.37 -4.33 -0.76
N MET A 319 21.54 -3.32 -1.62
CA MET A 319 22.80 -3.06 -2.30
C MET A 319 23.88 -2.58 -1.32
N ARG A 320 23.56 -1.68 -0.36
CA ARG A 320 24.47 -1.28 0.72
C ARG A 320 24.95 -2.46 1.56
N ALA A 321 24.02 -3.36 1.90
CA ALA A 321 24.32 -4.59 2.64
C ALA A 321 25.02 -5.66 1.79
N LYS A 322 25.36 -5.36 0.52
CA LYS A 322 26.00 -6.28 -0.42
C LYS A 322 25.23 -7.59 -0.60
N LYS A 323 23.90 -7.56 -0.46
CA LYS A 323 23.02 -8.71 -0.74
C LYS A 323 22.78 -8.87 -2.25
N ILE A 324 22.82 -7.77 -2.98
CA ILE A 324 22.72 -7.69 -4.44
C ILE A 324 23.83 -6.79 -4.97
N ASP A 325 24.25 -7.01 -6.21
CA ASP A 325 25.25 -6.20 -6.92
C ASP A 325 24.58 -5.26 -7.93
N ALA A 326 23.35 -5.56 -8.33
CA ALA A 326 22.53 -4.74 -9.20
C ALA A 326 21.05 -4.91 -8.85
N PHE A 327 20.22 -3.95 -9.27
CA PHE A 327 18.77 -4.10 -9.28
C PHE A 327 18.16 -3.51 -10.54
N PHE A 328 17.04 -4.06 -10.99
CA PHE A 328 16.25 -3.51 -12.07
C PHE A 328 14.82 -3.26 -11.59
N CYS A 329 14.50 -2.01 -11.26
CA CYS A 329 13.17 -1.65 -10.76
C CYS A 329 12.75 -0.24 -11.19
N ALA A 330 11.51 0.12 -10.85
CA ALA A 330 10.93 1.43 -11.04
C ALA A 330 11.77 2.54 -10.39
N GLU A 331 11.80 3.71 -11.01
CA GLU A 331 12.24 4.94 -10.36
C GLU A 331 11.32 5.27 -9.17
N PRO A 332 11.79 5.99 -8.13
CA PRO A 332 13.02 6.80 -8.07
C PRO A 332 14.23 6.08 -7.48
N TRP A 333 14.20 4.74 -7.33
CA TRP A 333 15.26 4.01 -6.62
C TRP A 333 16.57 3.98 -7.39
N GLY A 334 16.54 3.95 -8.72
CA GLY A 334 17.73 4.07 -9.56
C GLY A 334 18.39 5.44 -9.44
N ALA A 335 17.61 6.51 -9.59
CA ALA A 335 18.08 7.88 -9.41
C ALA A 335 18.64 8.11 -7.98
N LYS A 336 17.99 7.55 -6.95
CA LYS A 336 18.49 7.58 -5.57
C LYS A 336 19.82 6.83 -5.42
N CYS A 337 20.00 5.69 -6.09
CA CYS A 337 21.25 4.93 -6.08
C CYS A 337 22.42 5.76 -6.59
N VAL A 338 22.21 6.50 -7.69
CA VAL A 338 23.20 7.43 -8.26
C VAL A 338 23.46 8.60 -7.31
N GLN A 339 22.41 9.24 -6.81
CA GLN A 339 22.53 10.39 -5.89
C GLN A 339 23.33 10.03 -4.63
N GLU A 340 23.09 8.84 -4.05
CA GLU A 340 23.78 8.36 -2.86
C GLU A 340 25.17 7.77 -3.15
N LYS A 341 25.66 7.89 -4.39
CA LYS A 341 26.96 7.38 -4.86
C LYS A 341 27.18 5.89 -4.57
N LEU A 342 26.09 5.12 -4.52
CA LEU A 342 26.13 3.68 -4.27
C LEU A 342 26.43 2.89 -5.54
N GLY A 343 26.05 3.44 -6.68
CA GLY A 343 26.17 2.81 -7.98
C GLY A 343 25.91 3.78 -9.12
N ARG A 344 25.76 3.22 -10.32
CA ARG A 344 25.43 3.96 -11.54
C ARG A 344 24.26 3.29 -12.25
N THR A 345 23.50 4.08 -13.00
CA THR A 345 22.56 3.53 -13.97
C THR A 345 23.34 2.90 -15.13
N MET A 346 23.05 1.64 -15.43
CA MET A 346 23.62 0.94 -16.58
C MET A 346 22.77 1.15 -17.82
N LEU A 347 21.45 0.99 -17.70
CA LEU A 347 20.47 1.15 -18.78
C LEU A 347 19.15 1.65 -18.20
N PHE A 348 18.41 2.44 -18.97
CA PHE A 348 17.01 2.67 -18.72
C PHE A 348 16.17 1.64 -19.46
N SER A 349 15.01 1.33 -18.93
CA SER A 349 14.04 0.42 -19.54
C SER A 349 13.61 0.87 -20.95
N LYS A 350 13.53 2.18 -21.19
CA LYS A 350 13.29 2.77 -22.51
C LYS A 350 14.40 2.52 -23.53
N ASP A 351 15.61 2.22 -23.08
CA ASP A 351 16.74 1.87 -23.97
C ASP A 351 16.64 0.41 -24.44
N ILE A 352 15.85 -0.42 -23.74
CA ILE A 352 15.62 -1.84 -24.07
C ILE A 352 14.36 -1.98 -24.94
N LEU A 353 13.24 -1.40 -24.49
CA LEU A 353 11.98 -1.43 -25.21
C LEU A 353 11.27 -0.09 -25.03
N PRO A 354 11.44 0.88 -25.95
CA PRO A 354 10.85 2.21 -25.81
C PRO A 354 9.32 2.18 -25.71
N GLY A 355 8.75 2.91 -24.76
CA GLY A 355 7.30 3.09 -24.63
C GLY A 355 6.55 1.84 -24.14
N HIS A 356 7.25 0.87 -23.54
CA HIS A 356 6.61 -0.31 -22.98
C HIS A 356 5.69 0.06 -21.81
N THR A 357 4.54 -0.60 -21.73
CA THR A 357 3.70 -0.53 -20.52
C THR A 357 4.38 -1.31 -19.41
N CYS A 358 4.43 -0.78 -18.18
CA CYS A 358 4.94 -1.53 -17.02
C CYS A 358 3.82 -1.83 -16.02
N CYS A 359 3.32 -0.81 -15.32
CA CYS A 359 2.16 -0.96 -14.44
C CYS A 359 0.85 -0.55 -15.16
N ILE A 360 -0.25 -1.14 -14.71
CA ILE A 360 -1.62 -0.89 -15.17
C ILE A 360 -2.54 -0.67 -13.97
N LEU A 361 -3.70 -0.05 -14.20
CA LEU A 361 -4.84 -0.13 -13.29
C LEU A 361 -5.65 -1.38 -13.61
N ALA A 362 -5.54 -2.39 -12.76
CA ALA A 362 -6.37 -3.60 -12.82
C ALA A 362 -7.53 -3.48 -11.83
N VAL A 363 -8.75 -3.75 -12.28
CA VAL A 363 -9.99 -3.69 -11.48
C VAL A 363 -10.64 -5.06 -11.48
N ARG A 364 -11.21 -5.49 -10.35
CA ARG A 364 -12.01 -6.71 -10.32
C ARG A 364 -13.26 -6.54 -11.18
N ARG A 365 -13.54 -7.50 -12.05
CA ARG A 365 -14.61 -7.41 -13.05
C ARG A 365 -15.99 -7.27 -12.42
N ASP A 366 -16.22 -7.94 -11.29
CA ASP A 366 -17.47 -7.83 -10.52
C ASP A 366 -17.72 -6.39 -10.05
N PHE A 367 -16.68 -5.68 -9.57
CA PHE A 367 -16.77 -4.27 -9.22
C PHE A 367 -16.96 -3.39 -10.46
N ALA A 368 -16.16 -3.58 -11.50
CA ALA A 368 -16.26 -2.79 -12.73
C ALA A 368 -17.65 -2.90 -13.40
N SER A 369 -18.26 -4.09 -13.36
CA SER A 369 -19.59 -4.33 -13.94
C SER A 369 -20.71 -3.70 -13.11
N ARG A 370 -20.61 -3.72 -11.78
CA ARG A 370 -21.65 -3.18 -10.88
C ARG A 370 -21.53 -1.68 -10.62
N HIS A 371 -20.30 -1.16 -10.66
CA HIS A 371 -19.96 0.20 -10.23
C HIS A 371 -19.08 0.92 -11.26
N GLY A 372 -19.34 0.68 -12.56
CA GLY A 372 -18.52 1.21 -13.64
C GLY A 372 -18.39 2.74 -13.65
N GLU A 373 -19.43 3.48 -13.25
CA GLU A 373 -19.38 4.94 -13.12
C GLU A 373 -18.34 5.42 -12.08
N VAL A 374 -18.14 4.67 -11.00
CA VAL A 374 -17.10 4.97 -10.00
C VAL A 374 -15.72 4.80 -10.62
N VAL A 375 -15.52 3.72 -11.39
CA VAL A 375 -14.26 3.45 -12.09
C VAL A 375 -13.98 4.56 -13.12
N ARG A 376 -14.97 4.93 -13.95
CA ARG A 376 -14.85 6.04 -14.91
C ARG A 376 -14.50 7.37 -14.23
N LYS A 377 -15.17 7.69 -13.11
CA LYS A 377 -14.88 8.91 -12.34
C LYS A 377 -13.45 8.89 -11.79
N TYR A 378 -12.97 7.74 -11.31
CA TYR A 378 -11.61 7.61 -10.83
C TYR A 378 -10.59 7.73 -11.96
N VAL A 379 -10.79 7.08 -13.11
CA VAL A 379 -9.93 7.22 -14.29
C VAL A 379 -9.87 8.67 -14.75
N ARG A 380 -10.99 9.37 -14.89
CA ARG A 380 -11.01 10.81 -15.21
C ARG A 380 -10.21 11.66 -14.20
N THR A 381 -10.26 11.30 -12.93
CA THR A 381 -9.48 11.98 -11.89
C THR A 381 -7.99 11.73 -12.07
N LEU A 382 -7.58 10.49 -12.36
CA LEU A 382 -6.19 10.14 -12.62
C LEU A 382 -5.64 10.87 -13.85
N LEU A 383 -6.44 11.00 -14.91
CA LEU A 383 -6.08 11.76 -16.10
C LEU A 383 -5.94 13.26 -15.81
N ALA A 384 -6.81 13.83 -14.97
CA ALA A 384 -6.66 15.20 -14.51
C ALA A 384 -5.41 15.39 -13.63
N ALA A 385 -5.10 14.43 -12.76
CA ALA A 385 -3.86 14.43 -11.97
C ALA A 385 -2.62 14.35 -12.86
N ARG A 386 -2.66 13.49 -13.90
CA ARG A 386 -1.63 13.40 -14.94
C ARG A 386 -1.38 14.77 -15.57
N ASP A 387 -2.44 15.44 -16.02
CA ASP A 387 -2.31 16.73 -16.68
C ASP A 387 -1.62 17.75 -15.76
N ARG A 388 -2.01 17.80 -14.48
CA ARG A 388 -1.35 18.67 -13.48
C ARG A 388 0.11 18.32 -13.24
N VAL A 389 0.46 17.04 -13.17
CA VAL A 389 1.85 16.58 -12.99
C VAL A 389 2.70 16.88 -14.23
N ARG A 390 2.12 16.75 -15.43
CA ARG A 390 2.80 17.06 -16.69
C ARG A 390 3.09 18.56 -16.79
N ASP A 391 2.12 19.39 -16.44
CA ASP A 391 2.22 20.84 -16.54
C ASP A 391 3.12 21.43 -15.44
N ASP A 392 3.20 20.76 -14.27
CA ASP A 392 4.08 21.13 -13.16
C ASP A 392 4.85 19.90 -12.61
N PRO A 393 6.01 19.57 -13.18
CA PRO A 393 6.87 18.49 -12.67
C PRO A 393 7.40 18.74 -11.25
N VAL A 394 7.47 20.00 -10.80
CA VAL A 394 7.95 20.38 -9.46
C VAL A 394 6.92 20.02 -8.39
N LEU A 395 5.63 20.15 -8.72
CA LEU A 395 4.51 19.64 -7.94
C LEU A 395 4.54 18.11 -7.86
N GLY A 396 4.63 17.43 -9.01
CA GLY A 396 4.73 15.97 -9.07
C GLY A 396 5.90 15.42 -8.24
N ALA A 397 7.06 16.09 -8.31
CA ALA A 397 8.23 15.73 -7.53
C ALA A 397 8.03 15.91 -6.02
N GLY A 398 7.33 16.98 -5.61
CA GLY A 398 6.98 17.21 -4.21
C GLY A 398 6.11 16.09 -3.64
N ILE A 399 5.09 15.68 -4.40
CA ILE A 399 4.18 14.58 -4.04
C ILE A 399 4.95 13.26 -3.95
N LEU A 400 5.73 12.94 -4.99
CA LEU A 400 6.53 11.72 -5.03
C LEU A 400 7.52 11.66 -3.86
N ALA A 401 8.22 12.76 -3.56
CA ALA A 401 9.15 12.83 -2.43
C ALA A 401 8.44 12.61 -1.08
N ALA A 402 7.29 13.26 -0.87
CA ALA A 402 6.50 13.11 0.35
C ALA A 402 6.02 11.66 0.57
N CYS A 403 5.60 10.96 -0.49
CA CYS A 403 5.08 9.61 -0.39
C CYS A 403 6.15 8.50 -0.33
N THR A 404 7.33 8.75 -0.88
CA THR A 404 8.42 7.75 -1.01
C THR A 404 9.55 7.95 -0.01
N GLY A 405 9.72 9.17 0.53
CA GLY A 405 10.84 9.56 1.37
C GLY A 405 12.15 9.82 0.59
N VAL A 406 12.12 9.83 -0.75
CA VAL A 406 13.29 10.28 -1.53
C VAL A 406 13.41 11.80 -1.51
N ALA A 407 14.61 12.31 -1.75
CA ALA A 407 14.85 13.74 -1.81
C ALA A 407 14.11 14.36 -3.01
N ARG A 408 13.61 15.59 -2.86
CA ARG A 408 12.78 16.26 -3.87
C ARG A 408 13.51 16.48 -5.18
N ASP A 409 14.80 16.77 -5.13
CA ASP A 409 15.69 16.90 -6.29
C ASP A 409 15.79 15.59 -7.08
N VAL A 410 15.85 14.44 -6.41
CA VAL A 410 15.81 13.10 -7.05
C VAL A 410 14.47 12.85 -7.72
N ALA A 411 13.37 13.11 -7.01
CA ALA A 411 12.05 12.96 -7.60
C ALA A 411 11.87 13.88 -8.81
N HIS A 412 12.39 15.10 -8.73
CA HIS A 412 12.34 16.06 -9.82
C HIS A 412 13.18 15.63 -11.02
N SER A 413 14.39 15.09 -10.82
CA SER A 413 15.23 14.63 -11.93
C SER A 413 14.59 13.49 -12.71
N VAL A 414 13.87 12.59 -12.02
CA VAL A 414 13.10 11.50 -12.66
C VAL A 414 12.00 12.05 -13.58
N LEU A 415 11.21 13.01 -13.10
CA LEU A 415 10.09 13.57 -13.85
C LEU A 415 10.55 14.52 -14.96
N SER A 416 11.44 15.46 -14.66
CA SER A 416 11.98 16.42 -15.63
C SER A 416 12.83 15.75 -16.71
N GLY A 417 13.54 14.67 -16.38
CA GLY A 417 14.28 13.85 -17.34
C GLY A 417 13.40 12.93 -18.21
N ARG A 418 12.07 12.95 -18.01
CA ARG A 418 11.10 12.06 -18.68
C ARG A 418 11.58 10.61 -18.68
N LEU A 419 12.03 10.13 -17.52
CA LEU A 419 12.42 8.72 -17.36
C LEU A 419 11.19 7.81 -17.37
N VAL A 420 10.06 8.35 -16.91
CA VAL A 420 8.71 7.79 -16.99
C VAL A 420 7.85 8.71 -17.86
N THR A 421 6.88 8.16 -18.57
CA THR A 421 5.89 8.95 -19.30
C THR A 421 4.47 8.56 -18.91
N PHE A 422 3.57 9.54 -18.99
CA PHE A 422 2.15 9.35 -18.67
C PHE A 422 1.25 9.82 -19.83
N ASP A 423 1.76 9.85 -21.06
CA ASP A 423 1.14 10.56 -22.18
C ASP A 423 -0.17 9.89 -22.65
N ASP A 424 -0.09 8.68 -23.23
CA ASP A 424 -1.24 7.91 -23.74
C ASP A 424 -1.55 6.69 -22.88
N LEU A 425 -2.36 6.90 -21.84
CA LEU A 425 -2.73 5.88 -20.85
C LEU A 425 -3.89 4.97 -21.27
N ARG A 426 -4.37 5.07 -22.51
CA ARG A 426 -5.46 4.22 -23.00
C ARG A 426 -4.98 2.76 -23.06
N PRO A 427 -5.73 1.80 -22.49
CA PRO A 427 -5.31 0.41 -22.50
C PRO A 427 -5.47 -0.19 -23.91
N ARG A 428 -4.47 -0.97 -24.35
CA ARG A 428 -4.39 -1.52 -25.71
C ARG A 428 -3.92 -2.98 -25.67
N PRO A 429 -4.63 -3.93 -26.31
CA PRO A 429 -4.21 -5.34 -26.37
C PRO A 429 -2.80 -5.52 -26.92
N GLU A 430 -2.44 -4.75 -27.95
CA GLU A 430 -1.16 -4.87 -28.66
C GLU A 430 0.03 -4.60 -27.73
N ARG A 431 -0.13 -3.70 -26.75
CA ARG A 431 0.92 -3.39 -25.75
C ARG A 431 1.15 -4.54 -24.77
N MET A 432 0.18 -5.43 -24.61
CA MET A 432 0.26 -6.57 -23.68
C MET A 432 0.87 -7.82 -24.32
N GLU A 433 0.97 -7.87 -25.65
CA GLU A 433 1.47 -9.04 -26.38
C GLU A 433 2.90 -9.43 -25.98
N VAL A 434 3.73 -8.45 -25.65
CA VAL A 434 5.11 -8.66 -25.18
C VAL A 434 5.19 -9.54 -23.92
N PHE A 435 4.11 -9.61 -23.14
CA PHE A 435 4.04 -10.43 -21.92
C PHE A 435 3.57 -11.87 -22.16
N LEU A 436 2.97 -12.16 -23.32
CA LEU A 436 2.43 -13.48 -23.63
C LEU A 436 3.47 -14.61 -23.57
N PRO A 437 4.73 -14.44 -24.04
CA PRO A 437 5.75 -15.48 -23.90
C PRO A 437 6.04 -15.83 -22.44
N MET A 438 6.05 -14.84 -21.54
CA MET A 438 6.24 -15.07 -20.10
C MET A 438 5.10 -15.90 -19.49
N MET A 439 3.86 -15.71 -19.95
CA MET A 439 2.72 -16.50 -19.45
C MET A 439 2.85 -18.00 -19.75
N ARG A 440 3.69 -18.39 -20.71
CA ARG A 440 3.94 -19.79 -21.09
C ARG A 440 5.05 -20.47 -20.28
N ARG A 441 5.82 -19.72 -19.46
CA ARG A 441 7.01 -20.22 -18.75
C ARG A 441 6.73 -21.18 -17.60
N ASP A 442 5.56 -21.11 -16.97
CA ASP A 442 5.21 -21.96 -15.81
C ASP A 442 4.92 -23.44 -16.18
N ALA A 443 4.97 -23.82 -17.47
CA ALA A 443 4.54 -25.13 -17.93
C ALA A 443 5.29 -25.64 -19.19
N PRO A 444 6.61 -25.89 -19.14
CA PRO A 444 7.35 -26.42 -20.29
C PRO A 444 6.90 -27.84 -20.70
N SER A 445 6.25 -28.58 -19.79
CA SER A 445 5.78 -29.97 -19.99
C SER A 445 4.27 -30.15 -19.91
N ALA A 446 3.49 -29.10 -19.61
CA ALA A 446 2.03 -29.20 -19.67
C ALA A 446 1.59 -28.91 -21.12
N PRO A 447 0.49 -29.53 -21.60
CA PRO A 447 -0.11 -29.12 -22.87
C PRO A 447 -0.34 -27.61 -22.83
N PRO A 448 -0.12 -26.87 -23.94
CA PRO A 448 -0.34 -25.44 -23.95
C PRO A 448 -1.76 -25.17 -23.44
N GLY A 449 -1.86 -24.52 -22.28
CA GLY A 449 -3.13 -24.03 -21.77
C GLY A 449 -3.76 -23.08 -22.80
N PRO A 450 -5.06 -22.77 -22.68
CA PRO A 450 -5.68 -21.78 -23.56
C PRO A 450 -4.86 -20.49 -23.55
N ALA A 451 -4.64 -19.92 -24.73
CA ALA A 451 -3.95 -18.65 -24.86
C ALA A 451 -4.63 -17.60 -23.96
N PHE A 452 -3.82 -16.77 -23.29
CA PHE A 452 -4.35 -15.71 -22.44
C PHE A 452 -5.22 -14.76 -23.28
N ASP A 453 -6.50 -14.63 -22.92
CA ASP A 453 -7.47 -13.84 -23.67
C ASP A 453 -7.30 -12.34 -23.35
N LEU A 454 -6.52 -11.67 -24.18
CA LEU A 454 -6.30 -10.22 -24.09
C LEU A 454 -7.60 -9.43 -24.36
N GLY A 455 -8.50 -9.92 -25.20
CA GLY A 455 -9.76 -9.25 -25.51
C GLY A 455 -10.72 -9.21 -24.33
N ARG A 456 -10.71 -10.24 -23.49
CA ARG A 456 -11.45 -10.26 -22.22
C ARG A 456 -10.75 -9.45 -21.13
N PHE A 457 -9.42 -9.42 -21.12
CA PHE A 457 -8.64 -8.77 -20.08
C PHE A 457 -8.57 -7.24 -20.24
N VAL A 458 -8.33 -6.76 -21.46
CA VAL A 458 -8.19 -5.33 -21.77
C VAL A 458 -9.56 -4.69 -22.00
N CYS A 459 -9.87 -3.65 -21.23
CA CYS A 459 -11.17 -2.98 -21.25
C CYS A 459 -11.02 -1.46 -21.42
N PRO A 460 -11.11 -0.93 -22.66
CA PRO A 460 -10.91 0.49 -22.94
C PRO A 460 -12.11 1.38 -22.57
N ASP A 461 -13.25 0.81 -22.18
CA ASP A 461 -14.53 1.53 -21.94
C ASP A 461 -14.49 2.51 -20.74
N PHE A 462 -13.37 2.57 -20.05
CA PHE A 462 -13.15 3.39 -18.86
C PHE A 462 -12.15 4.55 -19.06
N ALA A 463 -11.34 4.51 -20.14
CA ALA A 463 -10.19 5.40 -20.36
C ALA A 463 -10.43 6.49 -21.39
#